data_AF-A0A3B0XKN2-F1
#
_entry.id   AF-A0A3B0XKN2-F1
#
_cell.length_a   1.000
_cell.length_b   1.000
_cell.length_c   1.000
_cell.angle_alpha   90.00
_cell.angle_beta   90.00
_cell.angle_gamma   90.00
#
_symmetry.space_group_name_H-M   'P 1'
#
loop_
_entity.id
_entity.type
_entity.pdbx_description
1 polymer ?
#
loop_
_entity_poly.entity_id
_entity_poly.type
_entity_poly.pdbx_seq_one_letter_code
_entity_poly.pdbx_strand_id
1 'polypeptide(L)' 'MSVSEFFNMGGYAVYVWSSYGLTAAVLGWIFVSPILNKKNIIKQLKIKYRQQERQANVAQGPAEGE' A
#
# COMPACT_ATOMS: atom_id res chain seq x y z
N MET A 1 31.59 19.87 18.18
CA MET A 1 31.08 18.49 18.33
C MET A 1 30.64 18.04 16.95
N SER A 2 31.44 17.21 16.30
CA SER A 2 31.21 16.84 14.90
C SER A 2 30.20 15.69 14.81
N VAL A 3 29.45 15.63 13.70
CA VAL A 3 28.58 14.50 13.37
C VAL A 3 29.38 13.18 13.37
N SER A 4 30.67 13.25 13.01
CA SER A 4 31.60 12.13 13.06
C SER A 4 31.88 11.60 14.47
N GLU A 5 31.90 12.46 15.50
CA GLU A 5 32.04 12.03 16.91
C GLU A 5 30.77 11.33 17.41
N PHE A 6 29.58 11.75 16.97
CA PHE A 6 28.31 11.09 17.30
C PHE A 6 28.19 9.68 16.72
N PHE A 7 28.73 9.44 15.52
CA PHE A 7 28.80 8.11 14.92
C PHE A 7 29.99 7.27 15.44
N ASN A 8 31.04 7.92 15.97
CA ASN A 8 32.24 7.28 16.53
C ASN A 8 32.35 7.39 18.05
N MET A 9 31.23 7.39 18.80
CA MET A 9 31.26 7.17 20.25
C MET A 9 31.51 5.68 20.54
N GLY A 10 32.73 5.20 20.30
CA GLY A 10 33.22 3.91 20.78
C GLY A 10 32.36 2.68 20.42
N GLY A 11 31.80 2.62 19.21
CA GLY A 11 31.07 1.44 18.70
C GLY A 11 29.58 1.35 19.06
N TYR A 12 29.06 2.20 19.95
CA TYR A 12 27.65 2.13 20.38
C TYR A 12 26.65 2.69 19.36
N ALA A 13 27.08 3.64 18.53
CA ALA A 13 26.21 4.31 17.55
C ALA A 13 25.56 3.31 16.57
N VAL A 14 26.30 2.27 16.16
CA VAL A 14 25.79 1.24 15.23
C VAL A 14 24.58 0.51 15.81
N TYR A 15 24.60 0.20 17.12
CA TYR A 15 23.49 -0.49 17.79
C TYR A 15 22.25 0.39 17.87
N VAL A 16 22.43 1.66 18.25
CA VAL A 16 21.35 2.63 18.38
C VAL A 16 20.70 2.86 17.02
N TRP A 17 21.49 3.26 16.02
CA TRP A 17 20.98 3.55 14.68
C TRP A 17 20.38 2.33 13.98
N SER A 18 20.85 1.11 14.26
CA SER A 18 20.22 -0.11 13.73
C SER A 18 18.83 -0.33 14.32
N SER A 19 18.64 -0.13 15.63
CA SER A 19 17.32 -0.22 16.26
C SER A 19 16.37 0.86 15.72
N TYR A 20 16.82 2.11 15.64
CA TYR A 20 16.02 3.20 15.06
C TYR A 20 15.73 2.98 13.56
N GLY A 21 16.70 2.47 12.80
CA GLY A 21 16.54 2.13 11.39
C GLY A 21 15.53 1.00 11.17
N LEU A 22 15.57 -0.02 12.03
CA LEU A 22 14.59 -1.11 11.99
C LEU A 22 13.19 -0.59 12.33
N THR A 23 13.05 0.23 13.37
CA THR A 23 11.77 0.86 13.71
C THR A 23 11.25 1.73 12.56
N ALA A 24 12.10 2.57 11.97
CA ALA A 24 11.74 3.41 10.83
C ALA A 24 11.35 2.55 9.60
N ALA A 25 12.04 1.43 9.36
CA ALA A 25 11.70 0.50 8.29
C ALA A 25 10.33 -0.15 8.51
N VAL A 26 10.03 -0.59 9.74
CA VAL A 26 8.71 -1.16 10.09
C VAL A 26 7.61 -0.12 9.97
N LEU A 27 7.82 1.10 10.47
CA LEU A 27 6.86 2.20 10.33
C LEU A 27 6.64 2.58 8.86
N GLY A 28 7.71 2.68 8.08
CA GLY A 28 7.65 2.90 6.64
C GLY A 28 6.89 1.80 5.92
N TRP A 29 7.11 0.54 6.29
CA TRP A 29 6.38 -0.60 5.75
C TRP A 29 4.88 -0.52 6.06
N ILE A 30 4.51 -0.20 7.30
CA ILE A 30 3.11 -0.01 7.71
C ILE A 30 2.45 1.12 6.92
N PHE A 31 3.20 2.19 6.61
CA PHE A 31 2.67 3.32 5.85
C PHE A 31 2.54 3.03 4.35
N VAL A 32 3.52 2.33 3.78
CA VAL A 32 3.57 2.01 2.34
C VAL A 32 2.62 0.85 1.98
N SER A 33 2.45 -0.13 2.86
CA SER A 33 1.55 -1.28 2.68
C SER A 33 0.12 -0.89 2.24
N PRO A 34 -0.62 0.01 2.94
CA PRO A 34 -1.97 0.40 2.55
C PRO A 34 -1.99 1.18 1.23
N ILE A 35 -0.94 1.95 0.91
CA ILE A 35 -0.84 2.69 -0.36
C ILE A 35 -0.74 1.71 -1.53
N LEU A 36 0.08 0.67 -1.41
CA LEU A 36 0.21 -0.37 -2.43
C LEU A 36 -1.07 -1.22 -2.55
N ASN A 37 -1.71 -1.55 -1.42
CA ASN A 37 -2.91 -2.39 -1.40
C ASN A 37 -4.17 -1.69 -1.91
N LYS A 38 -4.29 -0.36 -1.73
CA LYS A 38 -5.42 0.43 -2.28
C LYS A 38 -5.55 0.27 -3.79
N LYS A 39 -4.44 0.20 -4.53
CA LYS A 39 -4.46 0.05 -6.00
C LYS A 39 -5.09 -1.27 -6.42
N ASN A 40 -4.85 -2.34 -5.66
CA ASN A 40 -5.42 -3.66 -5.95
C ASN A 40 -6.93 -3.70 -5.66
N ILE A 41 -7.37 -3.11 -4.54
CA ILE A 41 -8.79 -3.08 -4.16
C ILE A 41 -9.61 -2.30 -5.19
N ILE A 42 -9.15 -1.11 -5.59
CA ILE A 42 -9.86 -0.27 -6.59
C ILE A 42 -9.94 -0.99 -7.95
N LYS A 43 -8.86 -1.66 -8.36
CA LYS A 43 -8.83 -2.42 -9.61
C LYS A 43 -9.87 -3.56 -9.60
N GLN A 44 -9.99 -4.28 -8.49
CA GLN A 44 -10.99 -5.33 -8.34
C GLN A 44 -12.42 -4.78 -8.31
N LEU A 45 -12.65 -3.64 -7.65
CA LEU A 45 -13.96 -2.99 -7.63
C LEU A 45 -14.41 -2.59 -9.04
N LYS A 46 -13.52 -2.00 -9.84
CA LYS A 46 -13.83 -1.57 -11.22
C LYS A 46 -14.24 -2.74 -12.13
N ILE A 47 -13.63 -3.92 -11.94
CA ILE A 47 -13.98 -5.13 -12.68
C ILE A 47 -15.38 -5.62 -12.30
N LYS A 48 -15.69 -5.65 -11.00
CA LYS A 48 -17.02 -6.08 -10.50
C LYS A 48 -18.14 -5.15 -10.95
N TYR A 49 -17.95 -3.83 -10.88
CA TYR A 49 -18.94 -2.85 -11.35
C TYR A 49 -19.28 -3.05 -12.84
N ARG A 50 -18.27 -3.22 -13.70
CA ARG A 50 -18.49 -3.46 -15.14
C ARG A 50 -19.30 -4.74 -15.42
N GLN A 51 -19.12 -5.78 -14.60
CA GLN A 51 -19.88 -7.02 -14.75
C GLN A 51 -21.34 -6.84 -14.31
N GLN A 52 -21.59 -6.10 -13.22
CA GLN A 52 -22.94 -5.80 -12.76
C GLN A 52 -23.71 -4.94 -13.77
N GLU A 53 -23.08 -3.92 -14.36
CA GLU A 53 -23.72 -3.10 -15.41
C GLU A 53 -24.14 -3.95 -16.63
N ARG A 54 -23.31 -4.92 -17.04
CA ARG A 54 -23.66 -5.84 -18.12
C ARG A 54 -24.81 -6.76 -17.74
N GLN A 55 -24.85 -7.27 -16.52
CA GLN A 55 -25.94 -8.12 -16.05
C GLN A 55 -27.25 -7.33 -15.91
N ALA A 56 -27.18 -6.08 -15.43
CA ALA A 56 -28.33 -5.19 -15.35
C ALA A 56 -28.87 -4.83 -16.75
N ASN A 57 -27.97 -4.59 -17.72
CA ASN A 57 -28.37 -4.29 -19.11
C ASN A 57 -28.92 -5.54 -19.83
N VAL A 58 -28.36 -6.73 -19.60
CA VAL A 58 -28.89 -8.00 -20.14
C VAL A 58 -30.22 -8.41 -19.48
N ALA A 59 -30.43 -8.06 -18.20
CA ALA A 59 -31.71 -8.23 -17.54
C ALA A 59 -32.77 -7.20 -17.99
N GLN A 60 -32.35 -6.08 -18.60
CA GLN A 60 -33.22 -5.02 -19.13
C GLN A 60 -33.43 -5.08 -20.65
N GLY A 61 -32.64 -5.83 -21.42
CA GLY A 61 -32.91 -6.12 -22.84
C GLY A 61 -32.45 -7.53 -23.19
N PRO A 62 -33.35 -8.45 -23.62
CA PRO A 62 -34.42 -8.22 -24.60
C PRO A 62 -35.78 -8.83 -24.18
N ALA A 63 -36.76 -8.00 -23.86
CA ALA A 63 -38.18 -8.39 -23.82
C ALA A 63 -39.05 -7.54 -24.77
N GLU A 64 -38.42 -6.78 -25.67
CA GLU A 64 -39.09 -6.00 -26.71
C GLU A 64 -38.29 -6.17 -28.02
N GLY A 65 -38.75 -7.07 -28.88
CA GLY A 65 -38.10 -7.36 -30.17
C GLY A 65 -38.48 -8.72 -30.72
N GLU A 66 -39.77 -8.84 -31.05
CA GLU A 66 -40.40 -9.67 -32.11
C GLU A 66 -39.99 -11.14 -32.30
#